data_AF-K1UGU6-F1
#
_entry.id   AF-K1UGU6-F1
#
_cell.length_a   1.000
_cell.length_b   1.000
_cell.length_c   1.000
_cell.angle_alpha   90.00
_cell.angle_beta   90.00
_cell.angle_gamma   90.00
#
_symmetry.space_group_name_H-M   'P 1'
#
loop_
_entity.id
_entity.type
_entity.pdbx_description
1 polymer ?
#
loop_
_entity_poly.entity_id
_entity_poly.type
_entity_poly.pdbx_seq_one_letter_code
_entity_poly.pdbx_strand_id
1 'polypeptide(L)'
;SGVLFFIFAVILAIQTLVNFCTGKAADGFSTVILLLLIIGSILMLGIGIMGYYLSKIYEEIKQRPRYIVSEESGRRQRCEDNK
;
A
#
# COMPACT_ATOMS: atom_id res chain seq x y z
N SER A 1 0.85 1.86 5.61
CA SER A 1 0.37 1.47 6.96
C SER A 1 -1.06 1.95 7.18
N GLY A 2 -2.04 1.25 6.59
CA GLY A 2 -3.47 1.64 6.70
C GLY A 2 -4.02 1.55 8.12
N VAL A 3 -3.39 0.76 8.99
CA VAL A 3 -3.71 0.64 10.42
C VAL A 3 -3.62 1.99 11.15
N LEU A 4 -2.65 2.83 10.80
CA LEU A 4 -2.50 4.16 11.39
C LEU A 4 -3.68 5.07 11.02
N PHE A 5 -4.13 4.97 9.76
CA PHE A 5 -5.27 5.73 9.25
C PHE A 5 -6.59 5.25 9.87
N PHE A 6 -6.72 3.94 10.10
CA PHE A 6 -7.86 3.36 10.80
C PHE A 6 -7.95 3.85 12.26
N ILE A 7 -6.83 3.90 12.98
CA ILE A 7 -6.77 4.45 14.34
C ILE A 7 -7.14 5.94 14.34
N PHE A 8 -6.64 6.70 13.37
CA PHE A 8 -6.96 8.13 13.23
C PHE A 8 -8.45 8.37 12.93
N ALA A 9 -9.06 7.53 12.09
CA ALA A 9 -10.48 7.58 11.78
C ALA A 9 -11.35 7.28 13.03
N VAL A 10 -10.96 6.30 13.85
CA VAL A 10 -11.66 5.99 15.11
C VAL A 10 -11.58 7.15 16.09
N ILE A 11 -10.42 7.78 16.23
CA ILE A 11 -10.24 8.96 17.12
C ILE A 11 -11.11 10.12 16.67
N LEU A 12 -11.14 10.44 15.37
CA LEU A 12 -11.95 11.52 14.82
C LEU A 12 -13.45 11.21 14.89
N ALA A 13 -13.86 9.96 14.67
CA ALA A 13 -15.24 9.53 14.85
C ALA A 13 -15.72 9.71 16.30
N ILE A 14 -14.88 9.36 17.29
CA ILE A 14 -15.19 9.58 18.70
C ILE A 14 -15.29 11.09 19.00
N GLN A 15 -14.37 11.90 18.49
CA GLN A 15 -14.42 13.36 18.69
C GLN A 15 -15.70 13.97 18.08
N THR A 16 -16.10 13.54 16.89
CA THR A 16 -17.34 13.99 16.24
C THR A 16 -18.58 13.53 17.01
N LEU A 17 -18.59 12.30 17.54
CA LEU A 17 -19.68 11.78 18.36
C LEU A 17 -19.84 12.57 19.67
N VAL A 18 -18.73 12.92 20.32
CA VAL A 18 -18.74 13.76 21.54
C VAL A 18 -19.23 15.17 21.24
N ASN A 19 -18.82 15.76 20.11
CA ASN A 19 -19.29 17.08 19.67
C ASN A 19 -20.80 17.09 19.37
N PHE A 20 -21.33 16.01 18.79
CA PHE A 20 -22.76 15.83 18.56
C PHE A 20 -23.56 15.74 19.87
N CYS A 21 -23.06 15.00 20.86
CA CYS A 21 -23.70 14.90 22.18
C CYS A 21 -23.62 16.20 23.00
N THR A 22 -22.64 17.08 22.74
CA THR A 22 -22.43 18.30 23.56
C THR A 22 -23.34 19.47 23.15
N GLY A 23 -24.14 19.35 22.09
CA GLY A 23 -25.18 20.33 21.76
C GLY A 23 -24.70 21.74 21.40
N LYS A 24 -23.38 21.95 21.23
CA LYS A 24 -22.80 23.19 20.67
C LYS A 24 -22.81 23.11 19.15
N ALA A 25 -24.03 23.09 18.61
CA ALA A 25 -24.28 22.99 17.18
C ALA A 25 -23.82 24.27 16.46
N ALA A 26 -22.67 24.22 15.79
CA ALA A 26 -22.50 24.92 14.52
C ALA A 26 -23.10 23.99 13.45
N ASP A 27 -24.42 24.10 13.25
CA ASP A 27 -25.23 23.24 12.40
C ASP A 27 -24.57 23.04 11.01
N GLY A 28 -24.23 21.80 10.70
CA GLY A 28 -23.71 21.39 9.38
C GLY A 28 -22.21 21.15 9.29
N PHE A 29 -21.36 21.85 10.05
CA PHE A 29 -19.90 21.67 9.90
C PHE A 29 -19.44 20.28 10.40
N SER A 30 -20.05 19.81 11.48
CA SER A 30 -19.78 18.49 12.05
C SER A 30 -20.20 17.34 11.13
N THR A 31 -21.30 17.49 10.39
CA THR A 31 -21.79 16.45 9.48
C THR A 31 -20.96 16.37 8.21
N VAL A 32 -20.48 17.51 7.69
CA VAL A 32 -19.55 17.56 6.55
C VAL A 32 -18.24 16.87 6.87
N ILE A 33 -17.65 17.16 8.04
CA ILE A 33 -16.40 16.52 8.48
C ILE A 33 -16.59 15.01 8.64
N LEU A 34 -17.71 14.57 9.23
CA LEU A 34 -18.02 13.15 9.40
C LEU A 34 -18.10 12.42 8.04
N LEU A 35 -18.82 13.00 7.08
CA LEU A 35 -18.96 12.46 5.73
C LEU A 35 -17.60 12.36 5.01
N LEU A 36 -16.79 13.42 5.12
CA LEU A 36 -15.45 13.45 4.53
C LEU A 36 -14.54 12.37 5.14
N LEU A 37 -14.67 12.12 6.45
CA LEU A 37 -13.90 11.10 7.16
C LEU A 37 -14.28 9.68 6.71
N ILE A 38 -15.58 9.41 6.60
CA ILE A 38 -16.10 8.11 6.14
C ILE A 38 -15.64 7.83 4.70
N ILE A 39 -15.84 8.81 3.81
CA ILE A 39 -15.44 8.68 2.40
C ILE A 39 -13.91 8.57 2.30
N GLY A 40 -13.16 9.40 3.02
CA GLY A 40 -11.69 9.37 3.05
C GLY A 40 -11.12 8.04 3.53
N SER A 41 -11.77 7.41 4.51
CA SER A 41 -11.37 6.09 5.02
C SER A 41 -11.56 5.00 3.96
N ILE A 42 -12.69 5.02 3.24
CA ILE A 42 -12.97 4.08 2.15
C ILE A 42 -12.00 4.29 0.97
N LEU A 43 -11.71 5.54 0.62
CA LEU A 43 -10.77 5.90 -0.43
C LEU A 43 -9.35 5.39 -0.13
N MET A 44 -8.86 5.57 1.10
CA MET A 44 -7.54 5.07 1.51
C MET A 44 -7.45 3.55 1.46
N LEU A 45 -8.53 2.85 1.81
CA LEU A 45 -8.60 1.39 1.71
C LEU A 45 -8.54 0.95 0.24
N GLY A 46 -9.28 1.64 -0.64
CA GLY A 46 -9.21 1.44 -2.09
C GLY A 46 -7.82 1.64 -2.67
N ILE A 47 -7.13 2.72 -2.29
CA ILE A 47 -5.76 3.00 -2.74
C ILE A 47 -4.77 1.94 -2.24
N GLY A 48 -4.96 1.44 -1.01
CA GLY A 48 -4.15 0.35 -0.47
C GLY A 48 -4.25 -0.93 -1.30
N ILE A 49 -5.48 -1.33 -1.65
CA ILE A 49 -5.73 -2.49 -2.52
C ILE A 49 -5.14 -2.24 -3.91
N MET A 50 -5.39 -1.07 -4.51
CA MET A 50 -4.85 -0.72 -5.81
C MET A 50 -3.32 -0.74 -5.83
N GLY A 51 -2.65 -0.31 -4.76
CA GLY A 51 -1.20 -0.38 -4.64
C GLY A 51 -0.65 -1.81 -4.67
N TYR A 52 -1.34 -2.76 -4.02
CA TYR A 52 -0.99 -4.18 -4.10
C TYR A 52 -1.15 -4.73 -5.52
N TYR A 53 -2.26 -4.40 -6.18
CA TYR A 53 -2.47 -4.79 -7.59
C TYR A 53 -1.44 -4.15 -8.52
N LEU A 54 -1.13 -2.86 -8.34
CA LEU A 54 -0.09 -2.18 -9.10
C LEU A 54 1.28 -2.81 -8.88
N SER A 55 1.60 -3.27 -7.67
CA SER A 55 2.85 -3.97 -7.40
C SER A 55 2.96 -5.24 -8.23
N LYS A 56 1.87 -6.00 -8.36
CA LYS A 56 1.84 -7.22 -9.18
C LYS A 56 1.96 -6.93 -10.66
N ILE A 57 1.18 -5.97 -11.15
CA ILE A 57 1.27 -5.51 -12.53
C ILE A 57 2.69 -5.01 -12.83
N TYR A 58 3.30 -4.25 -11.93
CA TYR A 58 4.67 -3.77 -12.09
C TYR A 58 5.70 -4.91 -12.12
N GLU A 59 5.56 -5.96 -11.29
CA GLU A 59 6.39 -7.17 -11.40
C GLU A 59 6.27 -7.83 -12.77
N GLU A 60 5.04 -7.97 -13.27
CA GLU A 60 4.72 -8.58 -14.57
C GLU A 60 5.34 -7.79 -15.72
N ILE A 61 5.17 -6.46 -15.73
CA ILE A 61 5.69 -5.57 -16.79
C ILE A 61 7.22 -5.52 -16.74
N LYS A 62 7.83 -5.59 -15.54
CA LYS A 62 9.27 -5.39 -15.40
C LYS A 62 10.10 -6.58 -15.93
N GLN A 63 9.48 -7.74 -16.21
CA GLN A 63 10.11 -8.95 -16.78
C GLN A 63 11.61 -9.07 -16.47
N ARG A 64 12.01 -9.00 -15.18
CA ARG A 64 13.42 -9.14 -14.84
C ARG A 64 13.73 -10.62 -14.82
N PRO A 65 14.55 -11.15 -15.76
CA PRO A 65 14.94 -12.55 -15.70
C PRO A 65 15.56 -12.79 -14.33
N ARG A 66 14.94 -13.71 -13.58
CA ARG A 66 15.29 -14.02 -12.18
C ARG A 66 16.62 -14.78 -12.06
N TYR A 67 17.30 -15.00 -13.17
CA TYR A 67 18.58 -15.67 -13.23
C TYR A 67 19.63 -14.68 -13.77
N ILE A 68 20.60 -14.36 -12.92
CA ILE A 68 21.92 -13.99 -13.41
C ILE A 68 22.53 -15.34 -13.79
N VAL A 69 22.75 -15.60 -15.08
CA VAL A 69 23.65 -16.69 -15.47
C VAL A 69 25.01 -16.25 -14.96
N SER A 70 25.35 -16.59 -13.72
CA SER A 70 26.73 -16.60 -13.31
C SER A 70 27.36 -17.71 -14.12
N GLU A 71 28.03 -17.33 -15.21
CA GLU A 71 28.87 -18.23 -15.97
C GLU A 71 29.81 -18.92 -14.97
N GLU A 72 29.59 -20.20 -14.75
CA GLU A 72 30.58 -21.06 -14.12
C GLU A 72 31.74 -21.16 -15.11
N SER A 73 32.72 -20.26 -14.93
CA SER A 73 34.07 -20.36 -15.49
C SER A 73 34.72 -21.64 -14.95
N GLY A 74 34.35 -22.75 -15.56
CA GLY A 74 34.61 -24.09 -15.01
C GLY A 74 34.79 -25.12 -16.10
N ARG A 75 35.35 -24.76 -17.25
CA ARG A 75 35.87 -25.78 -18.17
C ARG A 75 37.04 -25.24 -18.97
N ARG A 76 38.21 -25.26 -18.31
CA ARG A 76 39.50 -25.41 -19.00
C ARG A 76 39.37 -26.64 -19.92
N GLN A 77 39.18 -26.40 -21.22
CA GLN A 77 39.56 -27.36 -22.25
C GLN A 77 41.07 -27.51 -22.17
N ARG A 78 41.49 -28.50 -21.39
CA ARG A 78 42.83 -29.07 -21.43
C ARG A 78 42.93 -29.83 -22.73
N CYS A 79 43.40 -29.15 -23.77
CA CYS A 79 44.14 -29.80 -24.83
C CYS A 79 45.43 -30.37 -24.21
N GLU A 80 45.34 -31.58 -23.66
CA GLU A 80 46.45 -32.54 -23.72
C GLU A 80 46.09 -33.38 -24.95
N ASP A 81 46.66 -33.13 -26.12
CA ASP A 81 48.05 -33.49 -26.43
C ASP A 81 48.47 -34.73 -25.64
N ASN A 82 48.15 -35.89 -26.17
CA ASN A 82 49.07 -37.00 -26.05
C ASN A 82 49.09 -37.77 -27.37
N LYS A 83 50.30 -37.85 -27.89
CA LYS A 83 50.72 -38.42 -29.16
C LYS A 83 51.28 -39.82 -28.90
#